data_AF-A0A1I7YMU4-F1
#
_entry.id   AF-A0A1I7YMU4-F1
#
_cell.length_a   1.000
_cell.length_b   1.000
_cell.length_c   1.000
_cell.angle_alpha   90.00
_cell.angle_beta   90.00
_cell.angle_gamma   90.00
#
_symmetry.space_group_name_H-M   'P 1'
#
loop_
_entity.id
_entity.type
_entity.pdbx_description
1 polymer ?
#
loop_
_entity_poly.entity_id
_entity_poly.type
_entity_poly.pdbx_seq_one_letter_code
_entity_poly.pdbx_strand_id
1 'polypeptide(L)'
;RSSTGQEVLDYVCQQIDIVEKDYFGLRYQDSNKHRYWIDLTKPISKQIKSELIVLRLRFRFYPANPILVKEEITRYQLFVQLQRDLLHGRLYCPQNEAAVLAALILQSELGDYDEAEHKPGYVSEYKLLLKQSARVEEAIAEAHKTFVGLTPAQAEGEFLTRAARYDTYGFDPYAVKDCKQVNTIYIGVNHDGILIYQTNHKLHHIKWSNVEKVDYVNKQLRIYPSAAYCQEYLTNKSAVASPNSTLNTTVDSNVFFMRQLTQALSGMTSEGSLRKRQC
;
A
#
# COMPACT_ATOMS: atom_id res chain seq x y z
N ARG A 1 -19.63 -1.43 20.91
CA ARG A 1 -18.36 -1.75 21.63
C ARG A 1 -18.22 -3.25 21.92
N SER A 2 -19.30 -3.95 22.29
CA SER A 2 -19.34 -5.42 22.40
C SER A 2 -19.28 -6.13 21.04
N SER A 3 -19.74 -5.47 19.98
CA SER A 3 -19.69 -5.97 18.61
C SER A 3 -18.29 -6.34 18.17
N THR A 4 -18.19 -7.38 17.35
CA THR A 4 -16.99 -7.81 16.66
C THR A 4 -16.56 -6.80 15.60
N GLY A 5 -15.29 -6.84 15.20
CA GLY A 5 -14.84 -6.01 14.09
C GLY A 5 -15.57 -6.31 12.77
N GLN A 6 -15.97 -7.57 12.55
CA GLN A 6 -16.73 -7.99 11.38
C GLN A 6 -18.10 -7.33 11.33
N GLU A 7 -18.87 -7.37 12.42
CA GLU A 7 -20.20 -6.72 12.49
C GLU A 7 -20.12 -5.21 12.21
N VAL A 8 -19.08 -4.55 12.72
CA VAL A 8 -18.86 -3.11 12.45
C VAL A 8 -18.48 -2.87 11.00
N LEU A 9 -17.64 -3.71 10.40
CA LEU A 9 -17.27 -3.61 8.99
C LEU A 9 -18.51 -3.81 8.11
N ASP A 10 -19.30 -4.84 8.39
CA ASP A 10 -20.53 -5.14 7.66
C ASP A 10 -21.53 -3.99 7.71
N TYR A 11 -21.73 -3.40 8.90
CA TYR A 11 -22.58 -2.24 9.07
C TYR A 11 -22.08 -1.05 8.26
N VAL A 12 -20.78 -0.71 8.36
CA VAL A 12 -20.21 0.42 7.61
C VAL A 12 -20.34 0.21 6.11
N CYS A 13 -19.98 -0.97 5.59
CA CYS A 13 -20.13 -1.30 4.18
C CYS A 13 -21.58 -1.21 3.71
N GLN A 14 -22.54 -1.66 4.53
CA GLN A 14 -23.97 -1.52 4.21
C GLN A 14 -24.41 -0.04 4.10
N GLN A 15 -23.89 0.85 4.96
CA GLN A 15 -24.26 2.28 4.92
C GLN A 15 -23.77 3.01 3.66
N ILE A 16 -22.76 2.47 2.98
CA ILE A 16 -22.17 3.06 1.76
C ILE A 16 -22.28 2.10 0.56
N ASP A 17 -23.18 1.13 0.64
CA ASP A 17 -23.54 0.18 -0.43
C ASP A 17 -22.36 -0.64 -1.01
N ILE A 18 -21.37 -0.98 -0.17
CA ILE A 18 -20.27 -1.87 -0.57
C ILE A 18 -20.68 -3.34 -0.40
N VAL A 19 -20.77 -4.04 -1.52
CA VAL A 19 -21.01 -5.49 -1.58
C VAL A 19 -19.70 -6.29 -1.51
N GLU A 20 -18.64 -5.85 -2.18
CA GLU A 20 -17.34 -6.54 -2.26
C GLU A 20 -16.45 -6.27 -1.03
N LYS A 21 -16.96 -6.64 0.16
CA LYS A 21 -16.35 -6.30 1.47
C LYS A 21 -14.97 -6.91 1.70
N ASP A 22 -14.64 -7.99 1.00
CA ASP A 22 -13.40 -8.76 1.17
C ASP A 22 -12.12 -7.94 0.92
N TYR A 23 -12.23 -6.83 0.19
CA TYR A 23 -11.11 -5.93 -0.05
C TYR A 23 -10.79 -5.00 1.13
N PHE A 24 -11.75 -4.82 2.05
CA PHE A 24 -11.70 -3.77 3.06
C PHE A 24 -11.29 -4.27 4.45
N GLY A 25 -10.91 -3.32 5.28
CA GLY A 25 -10.75 -3.53 6.71
C GLY A 25 -10.90 -2.23 7.48
N LEU A 26 -10.93 -2.35 8.80
CA LEU A 26 -11.01 -1.20 9.70
C LEU A 26 -9.63 -0.94 10.31
N ARG A 27 -9.20 0.33 10.31
CA ARG A 27 -8.01 0.77 11.03
C ARG A 27 -8.37 1.72 12.16
N TYR A 28 -7.65 1.61 13.28
CA TYR A 28 -7.64 2.62 14.32
C TYR A 28 -6.24 3.17 14.52
N GLN A 29 -6.16 4.31 15.20
CA GLN A 29 -4.90 4.92 15.59
C GLN A 29 -4.84 4.99 17.12
N ASP A 30 -3.73 4.55 17.71
CA ASP A 30 -3.52 4.64 19.16
C ASP A 30 -3.09 6.05 19.61
N SER A 31 -2.89 6.23 20.92
CA SER A 31 -2.41 7.48 21.51
C SER A 31 -1.02 7.89 21.00
N ASN A 32 -0.20 6.92 20.60
CA ASN A 32 1.15 7.13 20.05
C ASN A 32 1.15 7.35 18.53
N LYS A 33 -0.04 7.54 17.92
CA LYS A 33 -0.23 7.73 16.48
C LYS A 33 0.11 6.51 15.61
N HIS A 34 0.34 5.34 16.21
CA HIS A 34 0.51 4.10 15.47
C HIS A 34 -0.83 3.60 14.93
N ARG A 35 -0.80 3.03 13.73
CA ARG A 35 -2.00 2.57 13.01
C ARG A 35 -2.09 1.06 13.10
N TYR A 36 -3.24 0.57 13.52
CA TYR A 36 -3.49 -0.87 13.68
C TYR A 36 -4.72 -1.27 12.87
N TRP A 37 -4.67 -2.47 12.30
CA TRP A 37 -5.84 -3.12 11.74
C TRP A 37 -6.67 -3.74 12.88
N ILE A 38 -7.99 -3.62 12.78
CA ILE A 38 -8.91 -4.34 13.65
C ILE A 38 -8.89 -5.81 13.27
N ASP A 39 -8.76 -6.67 14.27
CA ASP A 39 -9.07 -8.08 14.18
C ASP A 39 -10.59 -8.22 14.09
N LEU A 40 -11.08 -8.61 12.91
CA LEU A 40 -12.50 -8.71 12.63
C LEU A 40 -13.20 -9.80 13.48
N THR A 41 -12.44 -10.77 13.98
CA THR A 41 -12.97 -11.89 14.79
C THR A 41 -13.20 -11.53 16.25
N LYS A 42 -12.64 -10.41 16.72
CA LYS A 42 -12.67 -10.03 18.14
C LYS A 42 -13.59 -8.81 18.38
N PRO A 43 -14.24 -8.73 19.55
CA PRO A 43 -14.93 -7.53 20.00
C PRO A 43 -14.04 -6.28 19.96
N ILE A 44 -14.58 -5.14 19.57
CA ILE A 44 -13.86 -3.86 19.55
C ILE A 44 -13.33 -3.50 20.95
N SER A 45 -14.12 -3.75 22.00
CA SER A 45 -13.74 -3.49 23.39
C SER A 45 -12.51 -4.27 23.86
N LYS A 46 -12.21 -5.43 23.25
CA LYS A 46 -11.01 -6.23 23.59
C LYS A 46 -9.74 -5.71 22.91
N GLN A 47 -9.87 -4.83 21.92
CA GLN A 47 -8.77 -4.34 21.08
C GLN A 47 -8.43 -2.88 21.39
N ILE A 48 -9.46 -2.05 21.62
CA ILE A 48 -9.31 -0.61 21.87
C ILE A 48 -9.76 -0.31 23.30
N LYS A 49 -8.81 0.12 24.13
CA LYS A 49 -9.06 0.55 25.52
C LYS A 49 -9.47 2.02 25.64
N SER A 50 -9.26 2.81 24.58
CA SER A 50 -9.61 4.23 24.55
C SER A 50 -11.13 4.43 24.60
N GLU A 51 -11.58 5.46 25.33
CA GLU A 51 -12.98 5.85 25.35
C GLU A 51 -13.43 6.41 23.99
N LEU A 52 -12.60 7.24 23.36
CA LEU A 52 -12.87 7.72 22.00
C LEU A 52 -12.37 6.68 20.99
N ILE A 53 -13.29 6.13 20.19
CA ILE A 53 -13.00 5.11 19.17
C ILE A 53 -13.23 5.74 17.79
N VAL A 54 -12.14 5.97 17.06
CA VAL A 54 -12.19 6.42 15.66
C VAL A 54 -11.67 5.30 14.78
N LEU A 55 -12.59 4.67 14.05
CA LEU A 55 -12.29 3.65 13.05
C LEU A 55 -12.30 4.30 11.66
N ARG A 56 -11.42 3.83 10.78
CA ARG A 56 -11.34 4.26 9.39
C ARG A 56 -11.45 3.04 8.50
N LEU A 57 -12.45 3.03 7.62
CA LEU A 57 -12.54 2.06 6.54
C LEU A 57 -11.38 2.29 5.57
N ARG A 58 -10.66 1.23 5.23
CA ARG A 58 -9.50 1.26 4.33
C ARG A 58 -9.46 0.02 3.47
N PHE A 59 -8.96 0.17 2.26
CA PHE A 59 -8.59 -0.95 1.41
C PHE A 59 -7.41 -1.68 2.08
N ARG A 60 -7.61 -2.98 2.33
CA ARG A 60 -6.64 -3.86 3.00
C ARG A 60 -5.99 -4.80 2.00
N PHE A 61 -6.77 -5.32 1.06
CA PHE A 61 -6.31 -6.23 0.03
C PHE A 61 -6.53 -5.57 -1.31
N TYR A 62 -5.44 -5.23 -2.00
CA TYR A 62 -5.51 -4.54 -3.27
C TYR A 62 -5.57 -5.58 -4.39
N PRO A 63 -6.55 -5.52 -5.31
CA PRO A 63 -6.63 -6.45 -6.43
C PRO A 63 -5.42 -6.28 -7.34
N ALA A 64 -4.89 -7.38 -7.88
CA ALA A 64 -3.79 -7.32 -8.84
C ALA A 64 -4.17 -6.52 -10.10
N ASN A 65 -5.43 -6.66 -10.53
CA ASN A 65 -6.01 -5.88 -11.61
C ASN A 65 -7.27 -5.14 -11.12
N PRO A 66 -7.20 -3.81 -10.93
CA PRO A 66 -8.33 -2.99 -10.49
C PRO A 66 -9.57 -3.07 -11.39
N ILE A 67 -9.40 -3.35 -12.68
CA ILE A 67 -10.50 -3.39 -13.66
C ILE A 67 -11.40 -4.61 -13.43
N LEU A 68 -10.89 -5.66 -12.75
CA LEU A 68 -11.67 -6.87 -12.45
C LEU A 68 -12.60 -6.70 -11.24
N VAL A 69 -12.48 -5.59 -10.49
CA VAL A 69 -13.43 -5.23 -9.44
C VAL A 69 -14.76 -4.90 -10.09
N LYS A 70 -15.84 -5.57 -9.67
CA LYS A 70 -17.11 -5.54 -10.39
C LYS A 70 -17.91 -4.29 -10.09
N GLU A 71 -17.98 -3.91 -8.82
CA GLU A 71 -18.80 -2.79 -8.38
C GLU A 71 -18.08 -1.46 -8.59
N GLU A 72 -18.78 -0.49 -9.16
CA GLU A 72 -18.26 0.86 -9.38
C GLU A 72 -17.91 1.54 -8.07
N ILE A 73 -18.75 1.40 -7.05
CA ILE A 73 -18.47 1.93 -5.71
C ILE A 73 -17.17 1.35 -5.12
N THR A 74 -16.87 0.07 -5.34
CA THR A 74 -15.61 -0.54 -4.86
C THR A 74 -14.41 0.04 -5.60
N ARG A 75 -14.50 0.21 -6.93
CA ARG A 75 -13.45 0.87 -7.73
C ARG A 75 -13.21 2.30 -7.29
N TYR A 76 -14.28 3.06 -7.06
CA TYR A 76 -14.21 4.42 -6.54
C TYR A 76 -13.51 4.48 -5.17
N GLN A 77 -13.84 3.56 -4.25
CA GLN A 77 -13.17 3.50 -2.95
C GLN A 77 -11.68 3.12 -3.06
N LEU A 78 -11.30 2.29 -4.04
CA LEU A 78 -9.89 2.01 -4.35
C LEU A 78 -9.20 3.27 -4.90
N PHE A 79 -9.88 4.03 -5.76
CA PHE A 79 -9.38 5.30 -6.30
C PHE A 79 -9.09 6.29 -5.17
N VAL A 80 -10.08 6.57 -4.31
CA VAL A 80 -9.92 7.44 -3.11
C VAL A 80 -8.81 6.93 -2.19
N GLN A 81 -8.69 5.62 -2.02
CA GLN A 81 -7.60 5.04 -1.24
C GLN A 81 -6.22 5.36 -1.85
N LEU A 82 -6.07 5.23 -3.16
CA LEU A 82 -4.81 5.48 -3.86
C LEU A 82 -4.48 6.96 -3.99
N GLN A 83 -5.48 7.85 -4.13
CA GLN A 83 -5.26 9.29 -4.00
C GLN A 83 -4.57 9.63 -2.67
N ARG A 84 -5.08 9.05 -1.58
CA ARG A 84 -4.48 9.21 -0.23
C ARG A 84 -3.08 8.62 -0.16
N ASP A 85 -2.82 7.51 -0.83
CA ASP A 85 -1.50 6.89 -0.86
C ASP A 85 -0.52 7.73 -1.70
N LEU A 86 -0.97 8.37 -2.77
CA LEU A 86 -0.19 9.32 -3.58
C LEU A 86 0.13 10.60 -2.78
N LEU A 87 -0.89 11.20 -2.15
CA LEU A 87 -0.75 12.41 -1.32
C LEU A 87 0.23 12.21 -0.15
N HIS A 88 0.25 11.02 0.45
CA HIS A 88 1.17 10.70 1.55
C HIS A 88 2.49 10.08 1.09
N GLY A 89 2.75 9.98 -0.22
CA GLY A 89 4.00 9.44 -0.77
C GLY A 89 4.19 7.94 -0.54
N ARG A 90 3.10 7.19 -0.32
CA ARG A 90 3.10 5.73 -0.21
C ARG A 90 3.08 5.07 -1.59
N LEU A 91 2.41 5.69 -2.57
CA LEU A 91 2.48 5.29 -3.97
C LEU A 91 3.65 6.01 -4.64
N TYR A 92 4.78 5.32 -4.73
CA TYR A 92 5.99 5.81 -5.37
C TYR A 92 5.94 5.60 -6.89
N CYS A 93 5.97 6.70 -7.63
CA CYS A 93 6.04 6.74 -9.08
C CYS A 93 6.94 7.91 -9.54
N PRO A 94 7.43 7.90 -10.79
CA PRO A 94 8.13 9.04 -11.38
C PRO A 94 7.31 10.34 -11.32
N GLN A 95 7.98 11.48 -11.21
CA GLN A 95 7.32 12.78 -11.01
C GLN A 95 6.37 13.16 -12.16
N ASN A 96 6.70 12.78 -13.40
CA ASN A 96 5.82 12.96 -14.56
C ASN A 96 4.55 12.11 -14.44
N GLU A 97 4.66 10.88 -13.96
CA GLU A 97 3.45 10.07 -13.73
C GLU A 97 2.64 10.60 -12.55
N ALA A 98 3.29 11.04 -11.47
CA ALA A 98 2.59 11.64 -10.34
C ALA A 98 1.75 12.85 -10.78
N ALA A 99 2.26 13.67 -11.72
CA ALA A 99 1.51 14.77 -12.31
C ALA A 99 0.30 14.29 -13.15
N VAL A 100 0.49 13.25 -13.97
CA VAL A 100 -0.61 12.62 -14.73
C VAL A 100 -1.69 12.04 -13.83
N LEU A 101 -1.30 11.30 -12.78
CA LEU A 101 -2.22 10.74 -11.79
C LEU A 101 -2.99 11.85 -11.06
N ALA A 102 -2.31 12.93 -10.66
CA ALA A 102 -2.93 14.08 -10.04
C ALA A 102 -3.88 14.83 -10.99
N ALA A 103 -3.56 14.91 -12.28
CA ALA A 103 -4.45 15.49 -13.28
C ALA A 103 -5.71 14.64 -13.54
N LEU A 104 -5.61 13.30 -13.48
CA LEU A 104 -6.78 12.41 -13.52
C LEU A 104 -7.68 12.56 -12.29
N ILE A 105 -7.11 12.90 -11.12
CA ILE A 105 -7.88 13.26 -9.93
C ILE A 105 -8.69 14.54 -10.21
N LEU A 106 -8.05 15.57 -10.76
CA LEU A 106 -8.73 16.82 -11.10
C LEU A 106 -9.82 16.61 -12.16
N GLN A 107 -9.56 15.85 -13.22
CA GLN A 107 -10.58 15.52 -14.22
C GLN A 107 -11.79 14.81 -13.60
N SER A 108 -11.55 13.91 -12.64
CA SER A 108 -12.62 13.20 -11.93
C SER A 108 -13.45 14.10 -11.03
N GLU A 109 -12.84 15.12 -10.41
CA GLU A 109 -13.49 16.00 -9.42
C GLU A 109 -14.09 17.27 -10.03
N LEU A 110 -13.42 17.84 -11.04
CA LEU A 110 -13.76 19.13 -11.66
C LEU A 110 -14.39 18.98 -13.05
N GLY A 111 -14.21 17.83 -13.71
CA GLY A 111 -14.59 17.65 -15.10
C GLY A 111 -13.57 18.25 -16.05
N ASP A 112 -14.02 18.67 -17.23
CA ASP A 112 -13.15 19.16 -18.29
C ASP A 112 -12.46 20.48 -17.93
N TYR A 113 -11.22 20.65 -18.39
CA TYR A 113 -10.51 21.91 -18.28
C TYR A 113 -11.24 23.04 -19.05
N ASP A 114 -11.59 24.10 -18.32
CA ASP A 114 -12.10 25.39 -18.82
C ASP A 114 -11.12 26.53 -18.48
N GLU A 115 -10.65 27.31 -19.46
CA GLU A 115 -9.71 28.42 -19.28
C GLU A 115 -10.28 29.59 -18.45
N ALA A 116 -11.61 29.82 -18.49
CA ALA A 116 -12.27 30.87 -17.72
C ALA A 116 -12.33 30.53 -16.22
N GLU A 117 -12.51 29.26 -15.88
CA GLU A 117 -12.58 28.76 -14.50
C GLU A 117 -11.19 28.41 -13.93
N HIS A 118 -10.36 27.71 -14.72
CA HIS A 118 -9.08 27.15 -14.29
C HIS A 118 -7.91 28.09 -14.58
N LYS A 119 -7.91 29.22 -13.86
CA LYS A 119 -6.86 30.25 -13.94
C LYS A 119 -5.50 29.71 -13.47
N PRO A 120 -4.38 30.33 -13.89
CA PRO A 120 -3.05 29.95 -13.40
C PRO A 120 -2.98 29.86 -11.88
N GLY A 121 -2.56 28.70 -11.36
CA GLY A 121 -2.47 28.42 -9.92
C GLY A 121 -3.67 27.68 -9.31
N TYR A 122 -4.74 27.37 -10.07
CA TYR A 122 -5.91 26.64 -9.52
C TYR A 122 -5.54 25.29 -8.88
N VAL A 123 -4.51 24.60 -9.41
CA VAL A 123 -4.03 23.33 -8.87
C VAL A 123 -3.55 23.46 -7.41
N SER A 124 -3.03 24.62 -7.01
CA SER A 124 -2.54 24.87 -5.65
C SER A 124 -3.64 24.84 -4.59
N GLU A 125 -4.92 24.92 -5.00
CA GLU A 125 -6.08 24.79 -4.11
C GLU A 125 -6.30 23.33 -3.67
N TYR A 126 -5.72 22.37 -4.40
CA TYR A 126 -5.89 20.94 -4.18
C TYR A 126 -4.60 20.32 -3.63
N LYS A 127 -4.74 19.50 -2.59
CA LYS A 127 -3.62 18.75 -2.00
C LYS A 127 -3.53 17.38 -2.66
N LEU A 128 -2.75 17.28 -3.74
CA LEU A 128 -2.68 16.09 -4.58
C LEU A 128 -1.45 15.23 -4.26
N LEU A 129 -0.31 15.86 -3.97
CA LEU A 129 0.98 15.17 -3.82
C LEU A 129 1.70 15.54 -2.52
N LEU A 130 2.55 14.64 -2.00
CA LEU A 130 3.36 14.89 -0.81
C LEU A 130 4.32 16.08 -0.97
N LYS A 131 4.87 16.23 -2.17
CA LYS A 131 5.79 17.32 -2.56
C LYS A 131 5.25 17.99 -3.82
N GLN A 132 4.28 18.88 -3.62
CA GLN A 132 3.66 19.65 -4.70
C GLN A 132 4.40 20.99 -4.84
N SER A 133 5.26 21.10 -5.86
CA SER A 133 5.96 22.35 -6.19
C SER A 133 5.29 23.03 -7.38
N ALA A 134 5.53 24.33 -7.56
CA ALA A 134 4.96 25.10 -8.68
C ALA A 134 5.19 24.42 -10.05
N ARG A 135 6.40 23.89 -10.28
CA ARG A 135 6.73 23.14 -11.51
C ARG A 135 5.86 21.88 -11.70
N VAL A 136 5.51 21.20 -10.60
CA VAL A 136 4.63 20.03 -10.66
C VAL A 136 3.18 20.45 -10.88
N GLU A 137 2.76 21.55 -10.27
CA GLU A 137 1.41 22.11 -10.47
C GLU A 137 1.18 22.54 -11.92
N GLU A 138 2.18 23.17 -12.55
CA GLU A 138 2.17 23.45 -13.99
C GLU A 138 2.03 22.16 -14.82
N ALA A 139 2.82 21.13 -14.50
CA ALA A 139 2.74 19.84 -15.20
C ALA A 139 1.38 19.14 -15.01
N ILE A 140 0.77 19.26 -13.82
CA ILE A 140 -0.58 18.76 -13.54
C ILE A 140 -1.61 19.53 -14.39
N ALA A 141 -1.52 20.86 -14.41
CA ALA A 141 -2.44 21.69 -15.18
C ALA A 141 -2.35 21.40 -16.68
N GLU A 142 -1.14 21.24 -17.24
CA GLU A 142 -0.96 20.86 -18.65
C GLU A 142 -1.50 19.46 -18.95
N ALA A 143 -1.31 18.50 -18.04
CA ALA A 143 -1.88 17.16 -18.22
C ALA A 143 -3.42 17.19 -18.17
N HIS A 144 -4.03 17.99 -17.28
CA HIS A 144 -5.49 18.09 -17.14
C HIS A 144 -6.16 18.54 -18.44
N LYS A 145 -5.55 19.48 -19.19
CA LYS A 145 -6.02 19.90 -20.52
C LYS A 145 -6.11 18.77 -21.54
N THR A 146 -5.37 17.67 -21.36
CA THR A 146 -5.36 16.55 -22.30
C THR A 146 -6.46 15.51 -22.04
N PHE A 147 -7.17 15.62 -20.91
CA PHE A 147 -8.20 14.69 -20.48
C PHE A 147 -9.64 15.14 -20.74
N VAL A 148 -9.81 16.24 -21.47
CA VAL A 148 -11.13 16.75 -21.90
C VAL A 148 -11.94 15.65 -22.58
N GLY A 149 -13.19 15.50 -22.16
CA GLY A 149 -14.13 14.49 -22.63
C GLY A 149 -14.08 13.18 -21.86
N LEU A 150 -13.16 13.01 -20.90
CA LEU A 150 -13.20 11.87 -19.98
C LEU A 150 -14.28 12.09 -18.91
N THR A 151 -15.20 11.13 -18.82
CA THR A 151 -16.13 11.06 -17.69
C THR A 151 -15.38 10.74 -16.39
N PRO A 152 -15.93 11.10 -15.20
CA PRO A 152 -15.30 10.76 -13.92
C PRO A 152 -14.94 9.27 -13.80
N ALA A 153 -15.86 8.36 -14.11
CA ALA A 153 -15.61 6.92 -14.06
C ALA A 153 -14.47 6.46 -14.99
N GLN A 154 -14.31 7.10 -16.16
CA GLN A 154 -13.20 6.80 -17.08
C GLN A 154 -11.86 7.35 -16.54
N ALA A 155 -11.84 8.56 -16.00
CA ALA A 155 -10.65 9.15 -15.40
C ALA A 155 -10.18 8.32 -14.18
N GLU A 156 -11.12 7.90 -13.33
CA GLU A 156 -10.88 6.98 -12.22
C GLU A 156 -10.30 5.65 -12.70
N GLY A 157 -10.90 5.04 -13.73
CA GLY A 157 -10.43 3.77 -14.31
C GLY A 157 -9.01 3.85 -14.88
N GLU A 158 -8.70 4.94 -15.59
CA GLU A 158 -7.35 5.19 -16.12
C GLU A 158 -6.34 5.42 -14.98
N PHE A 159 -6.72 6.17 -13.95
CA PHE A 159 -5.90 6.37 -12.76
C PHE A 159 -5.57 5.02 -12.11
N LEU A 160 -6.56 4.18 -11.87
CA LEU A 160 -6.40 2.86 -11.24
C LEU A 160 -5.45 1.98 -12.05
N THR A 161 -5.64 1.95 -13.37
CA THR A 161 -4.84 1.16 -14.31
C THR A 161 -3.38 1.59 -14.30
N ARG A 162 -3.11 2.90 -14.26
CA ARG A 162 -1.74 3.45 -14.16
C ARG A 162 -1.10 3.17 -12.81
N ALA A 163 -1.82 3.44 -11.73
CA ALA A 163 -1.33 3.25 -10.37
C ALA A 163 -0.92 1.79 -10.09
N ALA A 164 -1.69 0.82 -10.61
CA ALA A 164 -1.43 -0.61 -10.42
C ALA A 164 -0.12 -1.13 -11.05
N ARG A 165 0.52 -0.34 -11.94
CA ARG A 165 1.79 -0.72 -12.58
C ARG A 165 3.00 -0.59 -11.66
N TYR A 166 2.86 0.14 -10.55
CA TYR A 166 3.96 0.43 -9.64
C TYR A 166 4.07 -0.60 -8.53
N ASP A 167 5.30 -0.99 -8.16
CA ASP A 167 5.58 -1.94 -7.07
C ASP A 167 4.94 -1.54 -5.73
N THR A 168 4.80 -0.22 -5.50
CA THR A 168 4.25 0.33 -4.27
C THR A 168 2.72 0.42 -4.25
N TYR A 169 2.06 -0.04 -5.32
CA TYR A 169 0.61 -0.22 -5.34
C TYR A 169 0.18 -1.22 -4.26
N GLY A 170 -0.65 -0.74 -3.32
CA GLY A 170 -1.09 -1.52 -2.17
C GLY A 170 -0.02 -1.78 -1.10
N PHE A 171 1.16 -1.16 -1.22
CA PHE A 171 2.26 -1.37 -0.29
C PHE A 171 2.06 -0.57 1.01
N ASP A 172 1.92 -1.28 2.13
CA ASP A 172 1.94 -0.70 3.50
C ASP A 172 3.24 -1.11 4.21
N PRO A 173 4.30 -0.29 4.14
CA PRO A 173 5.60 -0.67 4.69
C PRO A 173 5.64 -0.63 6.22
N TYR A 174 6.30 -1.63 6.79
CA TYR A 174 6.73 -1.68 8.17
C TYR A 174 8.22 -1.40 8.28
N ALA A 175 8.57 -0.39 9.09
CA ALA A 175 9.96 -0.11 9.42
C ALA A 175 10.49 -1.18 10.40
N VAL A 176 11.58 -1.82 10.01
CA VAL A 176 12.27 -2.86 10.78
C VAL A 176 13.76 -2.64 10.73
N LYS A 177 14.49 -3.14 11.74
CA LYS A 177 15.95 -3.08 11.76
C LYS A 177 16.52 -4.34 11.12
N ASP A 178 17.55 -4.16 10.28
CA ASP A 178 18.30 -5.26 9.67
C ASP A 178 18.87 -6.24 10.70
N CYS A 179 19.34 -7.40 10.24
CA CYS A 179 19.88 -8.43 11.12
C CYS A 179 21.06 -7.94 11.98
N LYS A 180 21.80 -6.94 11.49
CA LYS A 180 22.89 -6.27 12.19
C LYS A 180 22.42 -5.16 13.14
N GLN A 181 21.14 -4.81 13.11
CA GLN A 181 20.49 -3.71 13.81
C GLN A 181 21.05 -2.32 13.50
N VAL A 182 21.71 -2.18 12.35
CA VAL A 182 22.36 -0.94 11.92
C VAL A 182 21.43 -0.14 11.01
N ASN A 183 20.85 -0.80 10.00
CA ASN A 183 20.04 -0.11 9.00
C ASN A 183 18.55 -0.30 9.26
N THR A 184 17.78 0.75 8.99
CA THR A 184 16.32 0.65 8.88
C THR A 184 15.98 0.22 7.47
N ILE A 185 15.18 -0.83 7.35
CA ILE A 185 14.60 -1.26 6.09
C ILE A 185 13.08 -1.29 6.22
N TYR A 186 12.40 -1.20 5.10
CA TYR A 186 10.96 -1.20 4.99
C TYR A 186 10.50 -2.50 4.35
N ILE A 187 9.69 -3.26 5.06
CA ILE A 187 9.12 -4.50 4.56
C ILE A 187 7.63 -4.31 4.43
N GLY A 188 7.07 -4.64 3.28
CA GLY A 188 5.64 -4.69 3.10
C GLY A 188 5.27 -5.78 2.11
N VAL A 189 3.98 -5.93 1.91
CA VAL A 189 3.41 -6.93 1.02
C VAL A 189 2.44 -6.25 0.07
N ASN A 190 2.34 -6.77 -1.14
CA ASN A 190 1.30 -6.40 -2.10
C ASN A 190 0.71 -7.67 -2.73
N HIS A 191 -0.05 -7.52 -3.81
CA HIS A 191 -0.68 -8.64 -4.50
C HIS A 191 0.33 -9.61 -5.15
N ASP A 192 1.53 -9.16 -5.53
CA ASP A 192 2.54 -9.99 -6.22
C ASP A 192 3.49 -10.69 -5.24
N GLY A 193 3.82 -10.07 -4.11
CA GLY A 193 4.72 -10.69 -3.15
C GLY A 193 5.11 -9.83 -1.95
N ILE A 194 6.26 -10.21 -1.37
CA ILE A 194 6.93 -9.48 -0.30
C ILE A 194 7.96 -8.54 -0.93
N LEU A 195 7.92 -7.26 -0.56
CA LEU A 195 8.89 -6.27 -1.00
C LEU A 195 9.70 -5.77 0.20
N ILE A 196 11.01 -5.65 -0.01
CA ILE A 196 11.96 -5.15 0.97
C ILE A 196 12.70 -3.97 0.33
N TYR A 197 12.60 -2.81 0.96
CA TYR A 197 13.27 -1.58 0.56
C TYR A 197 14.27 -1.15 1.62
N GLN A 198 15.44 -0.68 1.19
CA GLN A 198 16.33 0.10 2.04
C GLN A 198 16.42 1.50 1.46
N THR A 199 16.03 2.49 2.26
CA THR A 199 15.86 3.86 1.78
C THR A 199 14.88 3.88 0.59
N ASN A 200 15.35 4.20 -0.62
CA ASN A 200 14.53 4.26 -1.85
C ASN A 200 14.89 3.13 -2.84
N HIS A 201 15.73 2.18 -2.44
CA HIS A 201 16.16 1.09 -3.30
C HIS A 201 15.43 -0.21 -2.93
N LYS A 202 14.78 -0.82 -3.91
CA LYS A 202 14.19 -2.15 -3.78
C LYS A 202 15.32 -3.18 -3.67
N LEU A 203 15.46 -3.78 -2.50
CA LEU A 203 16.45 -4.83 -2.24
C LEU A 203 15.93 -6.20 -2.70
N HIS A 204 14.68 -6.51 -2.35
CA HIS A 204 14.06 -7.77 -2.70
C HIS A 204 12.62 -7.57 -3.18
N HIS A 205 12.26 -8.38 -4.16
CA HIS A 205 10.89 -8.68 -4.53
C HIS A 205 10.72 -10.20 -4.57
N ILE A 206 10.10 -10.76 -3.54
CA ILE A 206 9.92 -12.20 -3.38
C ILE A 206 8.47 -12.50 -3.72
N LYS A 207 8.22 -12.94 -4.95
CA LYS A 207 6.87 -13.32 -5.41
C LYS A 207 6.26 -14.38 -4.51
N TRP A 208 4.94 -14.38 -4.36
CA TRP A 208 4.25 -15.37 -3.52
C TRP A 208 4.52 -16.82 -3.93
N SER A 209 4.78 -17.10 -5.21
CA SER A 209 5.18 -18.44 -5.69
C SER A 209 6.55 -18.89 -5.17
N ASN A 210 7.40 -17.94 -4.77
CA ASN A 210 8.74 -18.15 -4.27
C ASN A 210 8.83 -18.02 -2.75
N VAL A 211 7.71 -17.86 -2.02
CA VAL A 211 7.68 -17.85 -0.56
C VAL A 211 7.25 -19.23 -0.06
N GLU A 212 8.17 -19.96 0.56
CA GLU A 212 7.87 -21.28 1.13
C GLU A 212 7.28 -21.17 2.53
N LYS A 213 7.83 -20.27 3.35
CA LYS A 213 7.40 -20.07 4.73
C LYS A 213 7.68 -18.65 5.22
N VAL A 214 6.87 -18.18 6.16
CA VAL A 214 7.15 -16.97 6.95
C VAL A 214 6.84 -17.26 8.41
N ASP A 215 7.81 -17.02 9.29
CA ASP A 215 7.68 -17.18 10.73
C ASP A 215 7.88 -15.86 11.46
N TYR A 216 7.23 -15.71 12.61
CA TYR A 216 7.52 -14.63 13.55
C TYR A 216 7.83 -15.21 14.92
N VAL A 217 9.11 -15.21 15.29
CA VAL A 217 9.61 -15.84 16.53
C VAL A 217 10.52 -14.87 17.26
N ASN A 218 10.34 -14.69 18.57
CA ASN A 218 11.18 -13.83 19.40
C ASN A 218 11.33 -12.39 18.87
N LYS A 219 10.22 -11.81 18.39
CA LYS A 219 10.18 -10.48 17.74
C LYS A 219 10.99 -10.38 16.44
N GLN A 220 11.30 -11.50 15.83
CA GLN A 220 11.99 -11.59 14.55
C GLN A 220 11.05 -12.12 13.46
N LEU A 221 10.95 -11.38 12.35
CA LEU A 221 10.33 -11.88 11.14
C LEU A 221 11.36 -12.71 10.37
N ARG A 222 10.98 -13.93 9.99
CA ARG A 222 11.77 -14.86 9.19
C ARG A 222 11.04 -15.20 7.92
N ILE A 223 11.68 -14.96 6.78
CA ILE A 223 11.14 -15.30 5.46
C ILE A 223 12.03 -16.41 4.90
N TYR A 224 11.40 -17.43 4.31
CA TYR A 224 12.07 -18.58 3.71
C TYR A 224 11.67 -18.64 2.23
N PRO A 225 12.50 -18.10 1.32
CA PRO A 225 12.24 -18.17 -0.10
C PRO A 225 12.62 -19.52 -0.70
N SER A 226 12.09 -19.79 -1.89
CA SER A 226 12.43 -20.98 -2.66
C SER A 226 13.91 -21.02 -3.05
N ALA A 227 14.45 -22.24 -3.18
CA ALA A 227 15.83 -22.44 -3.64
C ALA A 227 16.11 -21.74 -4.99
N ALA A 228 15.13 -21.75 -5.90
CA ALA A 228 15.21 -21.08 -7.19
C ALA A 228 15.42 -19.55 -7.04
N TYR A 229 14.67 -18.89 -6.15
CA TYR A 229 14.85 -17.47 -5.88
C TYR A 229 16.24 -17.16 -5.30
N CYS A 230 16.69 -17.98 -4.34
CA CYS A 230 18.01 -17.82 -3.74
C CYS A 230 19.12 -17.94 -4.78
N GLN A 231 19.03 -18.91 -5.69
CA GLN A 231 20.02 -19.11 -6.75
C GLN A 231 20.07 -17.93 -7.71
N GLU A 232 18.92 -17.46 -8.20
CA GLU A 232 18.81 -16.29 -9.09
C GLU A 232 19.41 -15.04 -8.43
N TYR A 233 19.09 -14.80 -7.16
CA TYR A 233 19.61 -13.67 -6.40
C TYR A 233 21.14 -13.70 -6.28
N LEU A 234 21.72 -14.88 -5.98
CA LEU A 234 23.17 -15.04 -5.84
C LEU A 234 23.90 -14.79 -7.17
N THR A 235 23.38 -15.32 -8.28
CA THR A 235 23.95 -15.10 -9.63
C THR A 235 23.96 -13.61 -10.00
N ASN A 236 22.86 -12.89 -9.73
CA ASN A 236 22.77 -11.46 -9.98
C ASN A 236 23.72 -10.64 -9.09
N LYS A 237 23.98 -11.07 -7.85
CA LYS A 237 24.92 -10.41 -6.95
C LYS A 237 26.38 -10.60 -7.38
N SER A 238 26.75 -11.77 -7.91
CA SER A 238 28.10 -12.01 -8.43
C SER A 238 28.45 -11.19 -9.68
N ALA A 239 27.45 -10.69 -10.41
CA ALA A 239 27.65 -9.80 -11.56
C ALA A 239 27.90 -8.32 -11.15
N VAL A 240 27.55 -7.94 -9.92
CA VAL A 240 27.68 -6.56 -9.40
C VAL A 240 28.58 -6.59 -8.16
N ALA A 241 29.89 -6.62 -8.37
CA ALA A 241 30.87 -6.58 -7.29
C ALA A 241 30.80 -5.22 -6.57
N SER A 242 30.09 -5.16 -5.44
CA SER A 242 30.26 -4.10 -4.45
C SER A 242 30.18 -4.68 -3.03
N PRO A 243 31.16 -4.44 -2.13
CA PRO A 243 31.44 -5.35 -1.01
C PRO A 243 30.55 -5.17 0.24
N ASN A 244 29.57 -4.26 0.24
CA ASN A 244 28.94 -3.80 1.48
C ASN A 244 27.39 -3.79 1.49
N SER A 245 26.75 -4.88 1.08
CA SER A 245 25.31 -5.10 1.34
C SER A 245 25.10 -6.39 2.11
N THR A 246 25.18 -6.30 3.45
CA THR A 246 25.07 -7.47 4.30
C THR A 246 23.62 -7.90 4.47
N LEU A 247 23.19 -8.77 3.56
CA LEU A 247 22.31 -9.88 3.93
C LEU A 247 23.23 -11.06 4.19
N ASN A 248 23.42 -11.39 5.47
CA ASN A 248 24.00 -12.68 5.81
C ASN A 248 22.96 -13.75 5.45
N THR A 249 23.02 -14.22 4.20
CA THR A 249 22.86 -15.66 3.94
C THR A 249 24.00 -16.33 4.70
N THR A 250 23.79 -16.64 5.98
CA THR A 250 24.63 -17.65 6.62
C THR A 250 24.55 -18.88 5.75
N VAL A 251 25.71 -19.38 5.35
CA VAL A 251 25.94 -20.41 4.33
C VAL A 251 25.18 -21.72 4.60
N ASP A 252 24.52 -21.85 5.75
CA ASP A 252 23.76 -23.04 6.18
C ASP A 252 22.27 -22.82 6.51
N SER A 253 21.67 -21.68 6.19
CA SER A 253 20.21 -21.55 6.39
C SER A 253 19.60 -20.37 5.65
N ASN A 254 18.75 -20.68 4.68
CA ASN A 254 17.92 -19.77 3.88
C ASN A 254 16.90 -19.00 4.76
N VAL A 255 17.37 -18.07 5.59
CA VAL A 255 16.55 -17.36 6.58
C VAL A 255 16.87 -15.87 6.57
N PHE A 256 15.87 -15.05 6.28
CA PHE A 256 15.96 -13.60 6.41
C PHE A 256 15.70 -13.21 7.88
N PHE A 257 16.61 -12.47 8.53
CA PHE A 257 16.50 -12.11 9.95
C PHE A 257 16.18 -10.63 10.15
N MET A 258 15.05 -10.28 10.76
CA MET A 258 14.67 -8.87 10.92
C MET A 258 13.98 -8.59 12.26
N ARG A 259 14.51 -7.65 13.07
CA ARG A 259 13.98 -7.32 14.42
C ARG A 259 13.07 -6.09 14.35
N GLN A 260 11.87 -6.21 14.93
CA GLN A 260 10.82 -5.18 14.92
C GLN A 260 11.22 -3.86 15.60
N LEU A 261 10.71 -2.73 15.07
CA LEU A 261 10.53 -1.48 15.82
C LEU A 261 9.07 -1.20 16.23
N THR A 262 8.06 -1.92 15.73
CA THR A 262 6.67 -1.72 16.20
C THR A 262 5.79 -2.95 15.93
N GLN A 263 4.97 -3.33 16.92
CA GLN A 263 4.11 -4.53 16.94
C GLN A 263 2.91 -4.43 15.99
N ALA A 264 3.12 -4.54 14.68
CA ALA A 264 2.03 -4.62 13.70
C ALA A 264 1.74 -6.03 13.18
N LEU A 265 2.46 -7.05 13.64
CA LEU A 265 2.25 -8.45 13.27
C LEU A 265 1.41 -9.23 14.29
N SER A 266 0.79 -8.59 15.28
CA SER A 266 -0.11 -9.27 16.23
C SER A 266 -1.37 -9.85 15.58
N GLY A 267 -1.66 -9.49 14.32
CA GLY A 267 -2.68 -10.14 13.49
C GLY A 267 -2.18 -11.31 12.62
N MET A 268 -0.90 -11.71 12.75
CA MET A 268 -0.31 -12.79 11.94
C MET A 268 0.00 -14.08 12.73
N THR A 269 -0.33 -14.17 14.02
CA THR A 269 -0.11 -15.41 14.79
C THR A 269 -1.25 -15.70 15.76
N SER A 270 -2.28 -16.36 15.24
CA SER A 270 -2.94 -17.52 15.83
C SER A 270 -3.77 -18.14 14.70
N GLU A 271 -3.20 -19.15 14.04
CA GLU A 271 -3.83 -19.90 12.94
C GLU A 271 -4.28 -19.06 11.72
N GLY A 272 -3.35 -18.84 10.79
CA GLY A 272 -3.65 -18.73 9.36
C GLY A 272 -4.11 -17.37 8.83
N SER A 273 -3.17 -16.46 8.50
CA SER A 273 -3.40 -15.49 7.42
C SER A 273 -2.12 -14.79 6.91
N LEU A 274 -1.15 -15.56 6.41
CA LEU A 274 -0.54 -15.24 5.12
C LEU A 274 -1.18 -16.17 4.09
N ARG A 275 -2.52 -16.15 4.00
CA ARG A 275 -3.18 -16.94 2.98
C ARG A 275 -2.89 -16.26 1.65
N LYS A 276 -2.37 -17.06 0.73
CA LYS A 276 -2.52 -16.94 -0.71
C LYS A 276 -4.03 -16.84 -1.01
N ARG A 277 -4.66 -15.70 -0.76
CA ARG A 277 -5.97 -15.41 -1.34
C ARG A 277 -5.65 -14.91 -2.73
N GLN A 278 -5.77 -15.82 -3.71
CA GLN A 278 -5.84 -15.44 -5.11
C GLN A 278 -6.91 -14.34 -5.20
N CYS A 279 -6.46 -13.11 -5.42
CA CYS A 279 -7.27 -12.09 -6.06
C CYS A 279 -7.22 -12.36 -7.56
#